data_AF-A0AAX6E6J9-F1
#
_entry.id   AF-A0AAX6E6J9-F1
#
_cell.length_a   1.000
_cell.length_b   1.000
_cell.length_c   1.000
_cell.angle_alpha   90.00
_cell.angle_beta   90.00
_cell.angle_gamma   90.00
#
_symmetry.space_group_name_H-M   'P 1'
#
loop_
_entity.id
_entity.type
_entity.pdbx_description
1 polymer ?
#
loop_
_entity_poly.entity_id
_entity_poly.type
_entity_poly.pdbx_seq_one_letter_code
_entity_poly.pdbx_strand_id
1 'polypeptide(L)'
;MFVMLNIFSFISICFNFTSDLNSFFFAKLPEAYAFFNPIVDVMPVIPLFFFLLAFVWQAAVSFRSNISYFTKFSIYSKKMDKIREILYFEPSIQK
;
A
#
# COMPACT_ATOMS: atom_id res chain seq x y z
N MET A 1 7.92 12.63 8.93
CA MET A 1 7.25 13.87 8.44
C MET A 1 7.60 14.17 6.99
N PHE A 2 8.88 14.13 6.58
CA PHE A 2 9.30 14.34 5.18
C PHE A 2 8.69 13.36 4.14
N VAL A 3 8.50 12.09 4.50
CA VAL A 3 7.93 11.08 3.58
C VAL A 3 6.46 11.39 3.23
N MET A 4 5.67 11.89 4.18
CA MET A 4 4.26 12.24 3.97
C MET A 4 4.09 13.47 3.07
N LEU A 5 4.99 14.45 3.17
CA LEU A 5 5.00 15.64 2.31
C LEU A 5 5.39 15.32 0.86
N ASN A 6 6.32 14.38 0.65
CA ASN A 6 6.69 13.93 -0.70
C ASN A 6 5.57 13.19 -1.41
N ILE A 7 4.81 12.36 -0.68
CA ILE A 7 3.64 11.66 -1.22
C ILE A 7 2.56 12.66 -1.65
N PHE A 8 2.31 13.69 -0.82
CA PHE A 8 1.30 14.72 -1.12
C PHE A 8 1.72 15.58 -2.33
N SER A 9 3.00 15.93 -2.43
CA SER A 9 3.57 16.65 -3.59
C SER A 9 3.45 15.82 -4.88
N PHE A 10 3.74 14.51 -4.81
CA PHE A 10 3.64 13.61 -5.95
C PHE A 10 2.20 13.45 -6.44
N ILE A 11 1.23 13.30 -5.53
CA ILE A 11 -0.20 13.24 -5.87
C ILE A 11 -0.65 14.54 -6.53
N SER A 12 -0.23 15.70 -6.01
CA SER A 12 -0.54 17.01 -6.61
C SER A 12 0.02 17.16 -8.03
N ILE A 13 1.24 16.70 -8.29
CA ILE A 13 1.83 16.74 -9.64
C ILE A 13 1.06 15.80 -10.59
N CYS A 14 0.69 14.59 -10.14
CA CYS A 14 -0.11 13.66 -10.93
C CYS A 14 -1.49 14.23 -11.29
N PHE A 15 -2.13 14.97 -10.37
CA PHE A 15 -3.45 15.55 -10.61
C PHE A 15 -3.42 16.72 -11.62
N ASN A 16 -2.39 17.57 -11.54
CA ASN A 16 -2.18 18.64 -12.53
C ASN A 16 -1.91 18.06 -13.93
N PHE A 17 -1.05 17.04 -14.02
CA PHE A 17 -0.73 16.38 -15.29
C PHE A 17 -1.95 15.68 -15.93
N THR A 18 -2.82 15.07 -15.12
CA THR A 18 -4.07 14.44 -15.60
C THR A 18 -5.04 15.47 -16.16
N SER A 19 -5.08 16.67 -15.57
CA SER A 19 -5.94 17.77 -16.01
C SER A 19 -5.49 18.32 -17.37
N ASP A 20 -4.17 18.49 -17.55
CA ASP A 20 -3.57 18.92 -18.81
C ASP A 20 -3.73 17.85 -19.91
N LEU A 21 -3.56 16.57 -19.58
CA LEU A 21 -3.78 15.46 -20.51
C LEU A 21 -5.24 15.30 -20.92
N ASN A 22 -6.21 15.53 -20.02
CA ASN A 22 -7.64 15.48 -20.38
C ASN A 22 -7.99 16.50 -21.48
N SER A 23 -7.33 17.66 -21.50
CA SER A 23 -7.52 18.64 -22.58
C SER A 23 -6.97 18.15 -23.93
N PHE A 24 -5.92 17.32 -23.92
CA PHE A 24 -5.28 16.76 -25.12
C PHE A 24 -5.97 15.48 -25.62
N PHE A 25 -6.57 14.70 -24.72
CA PHE A 25 -7.26 13.44 -25.03
C PHE A 25 -8.64 13.61 -25.70
N PHE A 26 -9.25 14.79 -25.60
CA PHE A 26 -10.50 15.11 -26.31
C PHE A 26 -10.30 15.47 -27.79
N ALA A 27 -9.06 15.43 -28.29
CA ALA A 27 -8.78 15.59 -29.72
C ALA A 27 -9.08 14.29 -30.48
N LYS A 28 -9.88 14.40 -31.54
CA LYS A 28 -10.27 13.27 -32.40
C LYS A 28 -9.01 12.59 -32.97
N LEU A 29 -8.88 11.27 -32.80
CA LEU A 29 -7.77 10.53 -33.40
C LEU A 29 -7.82 10.64 -34.93
N PRO A 30 -6.66 10.61 -35.62
CA PRO A 30 -6.61 10.51 -37.07
C PRO A 30 -7.42 9.30 -37.56
N GLU A 31 -8.04 9.40 -38.73
CA GLU A 31 -9.02 8.44 -39.24
C GLU A 31 -8.50 6.98 -39.29
N ALA A 32 -7.21 6.80 -39.57
CA ALA A 32 -6.55 5.48 -39.54
C ALA A 32 -6.52 4.81 -38.15
N TYR A 33 -6.67 5.58 -37.07
CA TYR A 33 -6.65 5.11 -35.68
C TYR A 33 -8.02 5.18 -35.01
N ALA A 34 -9.09 5.49 -35.76
CA ALA A 34 -10.45 5.58 -35.22
C ALA A 34 -10.92 4.26 -34.56
N PHE A 35 -10.36 3.12 -34.98
CA PHE A 35 -10.62 1.83 -34.35
C PHE A 35 -10.13 1.76 -32.88
N PHE A 36 -9.12 2.54 -32.50
CA PHE A 36 -8.56 2.57 -31.15
C PHE A 36 -9.25 3.59 -30.23
N ASN A 37 -10.24 4.35 -30.72
CA ASN A 37 -11.00 5.30 -29.90
C ASN A 37 -11.48 4.68 -28.57
N PRO A 38 -12.07 3.46 -28.53
CA PRO A 38 -12.52 2.86 -27.27
C PRO A 38 -11.40 2.59 -26.26
N ILE A 39 -10.16 2.37 -26.73
CA ILE A 39 -8.99 2.12 -25.86
C ILE A 39 -8.45 3.44 -25.31
N VAL A 40 -8.41 4.47 -26.15
CA VAL A 40 -8.01 5.83 -25.78
C VAL A 40 -8.93 6.37 -24.69
N ASP A 41 -10.24 6.09 -24.78
CA ASP A 41 -11.23 6.50 -23.79
C ASP A 41 -11.00 5.85 -22.40
N VAL A 42 -10.38 4.66 -22.35
CA VAL A 42 -10.09 3.93 -21.10
C VAL A 42 -8.67 4.23 -20.57
N MET A 43 -7.79 4.78 -21.42
CA MET A 43 -6.40 5.08 -21.07
C MET A 43 -6.23 5.99 -19.83
N PRO A 44 -7.10 7.00 -19.56
CA PRO A 44 -6.99 7.84 -18.38
C PRO A 44 -7.15 7.10 -17.04
N VAL A 45 -7.71 5.88 -17.05
CA VAL A 45 -7.88 5.06 -15.83
C VAL A 45 -6.59 4.32 -15.44
N ILE A 46 -5.61 4.20 -16.33
CA ILE A 46 -4.36 3.45 -16.08
C ILE A 46 -3.62 3.90 -14.80
N PRO A 47 -3.45 5.20 -14.50
CA PRO A 47 -2.82 5.65 -13.26
C PRO A 47 -3.52 5.15 -11.98
N LEU A 48 -4.85 5.04 -11.99
CA LEU A 48 -5.63 4.47 -10.88
C LEU A 48 -5.31 2.99 -10.67
N PHE A 49 -5.14 2.23 -11.75
CA PHE A 49 -4.75 0.82 -11.65
C PHE A 49 -3.35 0.64 -11.06
N PHE A 50 -2.38 1.50 -11.39
CA PHE A 50 -1.05 1.47 -10.75
C PHE A 50 -1.10 1.81 -9.26
N PHE A 51 -1.96 2.76 -8.87
CA PHE A 51 -2.19 3.07 -7.46
C PHE A 51 -2.78 1.86 -6.71
N LEU A 52 -3.80 1.20 -7.26
CA LEU A 52 -4.38 -0.01 -6.68
C LEU A 52 -3.38 -1.17 -6.65
N LEU A 53 -2.57 -1.32 -7.68
CA LEU A 53 -1.53 -2.35 -7.77
C LEU A 53 -0.50 -2.21 -6.66
N ALA A 54 -0.19 -0.98 -6.20
CA ALA A 54 0.70 -0.78 -5.06
C ALA A 54 0.15 -1.43 -3.77
N PHE A 55 -1.16 -1.35 -3.52
CA PHE A 55 -1.79 -2.02 -2.37
C PHE A 55 -1.81 -3.53 -2.53
N VAL A 56 -2.13 -4.02 -3.74
CA VAL A 56 -2.09 -5.46 -4.04
C VAL A 56 -0.67 -6.01 -3.86
N TRP A 57 0.34 -5.27 -4.31
CA TRP A 57 1.73 -5.62 -4.16
C TRP A 57 2.16 -5.62 -2.69
N GLN A 58 1.79 -4.59 -1.93
CA GLN A 58 2.03 -4.56 -0.48
C GLN A 58 1.35 -5.74 0.22
N ALA A 59 0.10 -6.07 -0.13
CA ALA A 59 -0.61 -7.22 0.42
C ALA A 59 0.11 -8.54 0.08
N ALA A 60 0.53 -8.74 -1.18
CA ALA A 60 1.20 -9.96 -1.63
C ALA A 60 2.58 -10.16 -0.97
N VAL A 61 3.37 -9.09 -0.80
CA VAL A 61 4.72 -9.16 -0.22
C VAL A 61 4.69 -9.22 1.32
N SER A 62 3.69 -8.62 1.97
CA SER A 62 3.57 -8.60 3.43
C SER A 62 3.36 -9.98 4.07
N PHE A 63 2.92 -10.99 3.31
CA PHE A 63 2.73 -12.35 3.85
C PHE A 63 4.01 -13.18 3.96
N ARG A 64 5.08 -12.86 3.21
CA ARG A 64 6.24 -13.77 3.13
C ARG A 64 7.28 -13.56 4.22
N SER A 65 7.61 -12.31 4.55
CA SER A 65 8.61 -12.01 5.59
C SER A 65 8.00 -11.82 6.97
N ASN A 66 6.78 -11.28 7.05
CA ASN A 66 6.16 -10.95 8.33
C ASN A 66 5.66 -12.19 9.07
N ILE A 67 5.41 -13.31 8.39
CA ILE A 67 4.99 -14.57 9.04
C ILE A 67 6.05 -15.08 10.02
N SER A 68 7.34 -14.94 9.69
CA SER A 68 8.45 -15.41 10.54
C SER A 68 8.65 -14.50 11.75
N TYR A 69 8.62 -13.18 11.55
CA TYR A 69 8.69 -12.22 12.65
C TYR A 69 7.45 -12.27 13.54
N PHE A 70 6.26 -12.46 12.97
CA PHE A 70 5.00 -12.58 13.69
C PHE A 70 4.92 -13.89 14.49
N THR A 71 5.39 -15.01 13.94
CA THR A 71 5.50 -16.26 14.70
C THR A 71 6.53 -16.16 15.83
N LYS A 72 7.71 -15.57 15.58
CA LYS A 72 8.69 -15.29 16.64
C LYS A 72 8.11 -14.38 17.72
N PHE A 73 7.44 -13.31 17.34
CA PHE A 73 6.79 -12.36 18.26
C PHE A 73 5.69 -13.03 19.10
N SER A 74 4.84 -13.85 18.47
CA SER A 74 3.83 -14.68 19.16
C SER A 74 4.46 -15.64 20.19
N ILE A 75 5.60 -16.26 19.86
CA ILE A 75 6.32 -17.16 20.77
C ILE A 75 6.95 -16.37 21.94
N TYR A 76 7.57 -15.22 21.66
CA TYR A 76 8.13 -14.36 22.72
C TYR A 76 7.05 -13.80 23.65
N SER A 77 5.87 -13.45 23.12
CA SER A 77 4.73 -12.99 23.93
C SER A 77 4.28 -14.07 24.90
N LYS A 78 4.03 -15.30 24.43
CA LYS A 78 3.63 -16.43 25.30
C LYS A 78 4.68 -16.78 26.34
N LYS A 79 5.97 -16.65 26.00
CA LYS A 79 7.06 -16.88 26.95
C LYS A 79 7.08 -15.81 28.05
N MET A 80 6.84 -14.55 27.70
CA MET A 80 6.76 -13.45 28.66
C MET A 80 5.56 -13.57 29.60
N ASP A 81 4.39 -14.01 29.11
CA ASP A 81 3.21 -14.23 29.95
C ASP A 81 3.46 -15.32 31.00
N LYS A 82 4.13 -16.42 30.60
CA LYS A 82 4.53 -17.49 31.52
C LYS A 82 5.59 -17.03 32.54
N ILE A 83 6.52 -16.16 32.12
CA ILE A 83 7.50 -15.56 33.03
C ILE A 83 6.81 -14.63 34.02
N ARG A 84 5.85 -13.82 33.58
CA ARG A 84 5.05 -12.98 34.48
C ARG A 84 4.28 -13.83 35.48
N GLU A 85 3.64 -14.91 35.04
CA GLU A 85 2.96 -15.83 35.95
C GLU A 85 3.90 -16.34 37.05
N ILE A 86 5.12 -16.74 36.71
CA ILE A 86 6.14 -17.19 37.69
C ILE A 86 6.60 -16.03 38.59
N LEU A 87 6.87 -14.86 38.02
CA LEU A 87 7.38 -13.68 38.76
C LEU A 87 6.34 -13.11 39.74
N TYR A 88 5.04 -13.23 39.44
CA TYR A 88 3.95 -12.78 40.30
C TYR A 88 3.45 -13.86 41.27
N PHE A 89 3.82 -15.14 41.08
CA PHE A 89 3.48 -16.24 41.99
C PHE A 89 4.50 -16.42 43.12
N GLU A 90 5.74 -15.94 42.94
CA GLU A 90 6.85 -16.02 43.91
C GLU A 90 7.04 -14.72 44.74
N PRO A 91 6.01 -14.21 45.44
CA PRO A 91 6.30 -13.43 46.65
C PRO A 91 5.40 -13.78 47.85
N SER A 92 4.68 -14.91 47.82
CA SER A 92 3.74 -15.29 48.90
C SER A 92 4.30 -16.30 49.92
N ILE A 93 5.54 -16.77 49.78
CA ILE A 93 6.19 -17.70 50.72
C ILE A 93 7.42 -17.05 51.38
N GLN A 94 7.27 -15.82 51.87
CA GLN A 94 8.27 -15.16 52.74
C GLN A 94 7.56 -14.31 53.82
N LYS A 95 6.64 -14.91 54.58
CA LYS A 95 6.15 -14.32 55.83
C LYS A 95 6.02 -15.37 56.92
#